data_AF-A0A954SW30-F1
#
_entry.id   AF-A0A954SW30-F1
#
_cell.length_a   1.000
_cell.length_b   1.000
_cell.length_c   1.000
_cell.angle_alpha   90.00
_cell.angle_beta   90.00
_cell.angle_gamma   90.00
#
_symmetry.space_group_name_H-M   'P 1'
#
loop_
_entity.id
_entity.type
_entity.pdbx_description
1 polymer ?
#
loop_
_entity_poly.entity_id
_entity_poly.type
_entity_poly.pdbx_seq_one_letter_code
_entity_poly.pdbx_strand_id
1 'polypeptide(L)'
;MGNGITHDNTSPRGGLCTGYDSAWGVSRRDFLGRVGMGFGGIALANLMQPEASRAAPGLLTELHFPPRAKRVIFLFQSGAPSQIDLFDHKPLLNEKHGTQLPAEVRGGQRLTGMSANQSSLPLAGSPFAFSQHGESGAWMSEILPHTADLAD
;
A
#
# COMPACT_ATOMS: atom_id res chain seq x y z
N MET A 1 -2.32 62.16 -1.84
CA MET A 1 -2.79 61.77 -3.19
C MET A 1 -1.71 60.91 -3.82
N GLY A 2 -1.73 59.60 -3.54
CA GLY A 2 -0.76 58.63 -4.08
C GLY A 2 -1.49 57.77 -5.10
N ASN A 3 -1.16 57.94 -6.38
CA ASN A 3 -1.80 57.25 -7.49
C ASN A 3 -1.30 55.81 -7.60
N GLY A 4 -2.26 54.90 -7.81
CA GLY A 4 -2.03 53.47 -7.94
C GLY A 4 -1.33 53.09 -9.24
N ILE A 5 -0.50 52.06 -9.14
CA ILE A 5 0.03 51.31 -10.28
C ILE A 5 -0.65 49.94 -10.22
N THR A 6 -1.63 49.74 -11.10
CA THR A 6 -2.25 48.45 -11.37
C THR A 6 -1.26 47.59 -12.14
N HIS A 7 -0.76 46.52 -11.51
CA HIS A 7 -0.06 45.47 -12.24
C HIS A 7 -1.08 44.59 -12.95
N ASP A 8 -1.32 44.94 -14.20
CA ASP A 8 -1.88 44.07 -15.23
C ASP A 8 -0.98 42.82 -15.37
N ASN A 9 -1.54 41.66 -15.04
CA ASN A 9 -0.90 40.36 -15.19
C ASN A 9 -1.55 39.60 -16.34
N THR A 10 -1.45 40.15 -17.54
CA THR A 10 -1.74 39.44 -18.79
C THR A 10 -0.43 39.23 -19.56
N SER A 11 0.28 38.15 -19.25
CA SER A 11 1.34 37.63 -20.13
C SER A 11 1.40 36.09 -20.05
N PRO A 12 1.31 35.38 -21.20
CA PRO A 12 1.28 33.93 -21.24
C PRO A 12 2.70 33.41 -21.04
N ARG A 13 3.01 32.93 -19.84
CA ARG A 13 4.30 32.30 -19.58
C ARG A 13 4.34 30.92 -20.24
N GLY A 14 5.29 30.81 -21.17
CA GLY A 14 5.58 29.64 -21.98
C GLY A 14 5.85 28.35 -21.19
N GLY A 15 5.82 27.28 -21.96
CA GLY A 15 5.92 25.90 -21.52
C GLY A 15 7.07 25.63 -20.55
N LEU A 16 6.68 25.23 -19.35
CA LEU A 16 7.50 24.44 -18.44
C LEU A 16 6.62 23.31 -17.92
N CYS A 17 7.02 22.09 -18.23
CA CYS A 17 6.40 20.85 -17.76
C CYS A 17 6.32 20.85 -16.22
N THR A 18 5.18 21.27 -15.65
CA THR A 18 4.95 21.26 -14.20
C THR A 18 3.67 20.48 -13.88
N GLY A 19 3.68 19.20 -14.26
CA GLY A 19 2.74 18.21 -13.74
C GLY A 19 1.28 18.42 -14.13
N TYR A 20 0.45 17.46 -13.71
CA TYR A 20 -1.00 17.47 -13.92
C TYR A 20 -1.62 18.63 -13.14
N ASP A 21 -2.08 19.67 -13.85
CA ASP A 21 -2.99 20.67 -13.28
C ASP A 21 -4.26 19.93 -12.85
N SER A 22 -4.49 19.87 -11.55
CA SER A 22 -5.72 19.27 -11.03
C SER A 22 -6.91 20.05 -11.57
N ALA A 23 -7.91 19.38 -12.13
CA ALA A 23 -9.16 20.01 -12.61
C ALA A 23 -9.90 20.82 -11.54
N TRP A 24 -9.49 20.69 -10.27
CA TRP A 24 -10.08 21.30 -9.08
C TRP A 24 -9.25 22.47 -8.52
N GLY A 25 -8.14 22.85 -9.17
CA GLY A 25 -7.28 23.95 -8.73
C GLY A 25 -6.56 23.73 -7.39
N VAL A 26 -6.40 22.48 -6.95
CA VAL A 26 -5.75 22.13 -5.67
C VAL A 26 -4.60 21.16 -5.93
N SER A 27 -3.38 21.58 -5.61
CA SER A 27 -2.21 20.71 -5.73
C SER A 27 -2.32 19.52 -4.77
N ARG A 28 -1.77 18.35 -5.13
CA ARG A 28 -1.76 17.15 -4.27
C ARG A 28 -1.19 17.43 -2.88
N ARG A 29 -0.16 18.30 -2.79
CA ARG A 29 0.46 18.69 -1.53
C ARG A 29 -0.49 19.52 -0.67
N ASP A 30 -1.21 20.47 -1.26
CA ASP A 30 -2.19 21.28 -0.54
C ASP A 30 -3.38 20.44 -0.09
N PHE A 31 -3.83 19.49 -0.91
CA PHE A 31 -4.87 18.54 -0.53
C PHE A 31 -4.43 17.69 0.67
N LEU A 32 -3.25 17.07 0.60
CA LEU A 32 -2.74 16.25 1.71
C LEU A 32 -2.43 17.07 2.96
N GLY A 33 -1.96 18.31 2.82
CA GLY A 33 -1.74 19.22 3.95
C GLY A 33 -3.06 19.63 4.62
N ARG A 34 -4.11 19.90 3.85
CA ARG A 34 -5.44 20.26 4.36
C ARG A 34 -6.19 19.07 4.96
N VAL A 35 -6.15 17.92 4.31
CA VAL A 35 -6.83 16.69 4.77
C VAL A 35 -6.08 16.04 5.93
N GLY A 36 -4.74 16.06 5.92
CA GLY A 36 -3.92 15.50 6.99
C GLY A 36 -4.18 16.15 8.36
N MET A 37 -4.42 17.46 8.40
CA MET A 37 -4.88 18.16 9.61
C MET A 37 -6.41 18.08 9.82
N GLY A 38 -7.17 17.64 8.82
CA GLY A 38 -8.63 17.56 8.83
C GLY A 38 -9.20 16.39 9.64
N PHE A 39 -8.46 15.29 9.83
CA PHE A 39 -8.93 14.15 10.61
C PHE A 39 -9.17 14.52 12.10
N GLY A 40 -8.33 15.38 12.67
CA GLY A 40 -8.56 15.93 14.02
C GLY A 40 -9.81 16.81 14.09
N GLY A 41 -10.11 17.55 13.02
CA GLY A 41 -11.35 18.34 12.91
C GLY A 41 -12.60 17.47 12.85
N ILE A 42 -12.55 16.31 12.18
CA ILE A 42 -13.65 15.33 12.16
C ILE A 42 -13.88 14.75 13.57
N ALA A 43 -12.81 14.40 14.28
CA ALA A 43 -12.90 13.90 15.65
C ALA A 43 -13.46 14.96 16.62
N LEU A 44 -12.99 16.22 16.50
CA LEU A 44 -13.49 17.34 17.31
C LEU A 44 -14.94 17.69 16.99
N ALA A 45 -15.34 17.68 15.72
CA ALA A 45 -16.73 17.89 15.30
C ALA A 45 -17.65 16.79 15.87
N ASN A 46 -17.18 15.54 15.90
CA ASN A 46 -17.92 14.43 16.49
C ASN A 46 -18.04 14.56 18.02
N LEU A 47 -17.01 15.08 18.71
CA LEU A 47 -17.05 15.36 20.15
C LEU A 47 -17.94 16.56 20.51
N MET A 48 -17.91 17.63 19.71
CA MET A 48 -18.67 18.86 19.98
C MET A 48 -20.15 18.74 19.60
N GLN A 49 -20.47 18.03 18.52
CA GLN A 49 -21.84 17.82 18.05
C GLN A 49 -22.00 16.43 17.42
N PRO A 50 -22.20 15.37 18.24
CA PRO A 50 -22.39 14.01 17.75
C PRO A 50 -23.56 13.91 16.76
N GLU A 51 -24.64 14.64 17.02
CA GLU A 51 -25.85 14.64 16.18
C GLU A 51 -25.70 15.46 14.89
N ALA A 52 -24.78 16.44 14.82
CA ALA A 52 -24.55 17.20 13.59
C ALA A 52 -23.84 16.37 12.51
N SER A 53 -23.04 15.38 12.94
CA SER A 53 -22.45 14.40 12.01
C SER A 53 -23.47 13.42 11.39
N ARG A 54 -24.75 13.47 11.80
CA ARG A 54 -25.86 12.78 11.11
C ARG A 54 -26.50 13.61 9.99
N ALA A 55 -26.11 14.87 9.80
CA ALA A 55 -26.83 15.85 8.99
C ALA A 55 -26.10 16.29 7.70
N ALA A 56 -25.31 15.42 7.09
CA ALA A 56 -25.01 15.54 5.68
C ALA A 56 -25.16 14.15 5.05
N PRO A 57 -26.13 13.93 4.14
CA PRO A 57 -26.12 12.72 3.35
C PRO A 57 -24.79 12.71 2.60
N GLY A 58 -23.97 11.68 2.82
CA GLY A 58 -22.88 11.39 1.90
C GLY A 58 -23.46 11.23 0.49
N LEU A 59 -22.60 11.13 -0.52
CA LEU A 59 -23.04 10.92 -1.91
C LEU A 59 -24.02 9.73 -2.09
N LEU A 60 -24.03 8.81 -1.12
CA LEU A 60 -24.97 7.70 -1.01
C LEU A 60 -26.08 8.05 0.00
N THR A 61 -27.29 8.23 -0.52
CA THR A 61 -28.52 8.40 0.27
C THR A 61 -28.99 7.11 0.95
N GLU A 62 -28.65 5.95 0.39
CA GLU A 62 -28.89 4.62 0.97
C GLU A 62 -27.74 3.66 0.65
N LEU A 63 -27.49 2.72 1.56
CA LEU A 63 -26.60 1.59 1.30
C LEU A 63 -27.39 0.53 0.53
N HIS A 64 -26.82 0.00 -0.57
CA HIS A 64 -27.42 -1.10 -1.32
C HIS A 64 -27.71 -2.35 -0.46
N PHE A 65 -26.98 -2.52 0.66
CA PHE A 65 -27.19 -3.60 1.62
C PHE A 65 -27.20 -3.08 3.05
N PRO A 66 -28.05 -3.64 3.93
CA PRO A 66 -28.00 -3.31 5.35
C PRO A 66 -26.66 -3.74 5.95
N PRO A 67 -26.01 -2.90 6.78
CA PRO A 67 -24.74 -3.25 7.39
C PRO A 67 -24.92 -4.43 8.36
N ARG A 68 -24.36 -5.59 8.01
CA ARG A 68 -24.44 -6.82 8.84
C ARG A 68 -23.38 -6.87 9.94
N ALA A 69 -22.21 -6.30 9.70
CA ALA A 69 -21.11 -6.29 10.65
C ALA A 69 -21.20 -5.05 11.56
N LYS A 70 -21.27 -5.27 12.88
CA LYS A 70 -21.30 -4.18 13.88
C LYS A 70 -19.90 -3.70 14.30
N ARG A 71 -18.88 -4.54 14.14
CA ARG A 71 -17.49 -4.30 14.55
C ARG A 71 -16.54 -5.00 13.58
N VAL A 72 -15.43 -4.36 13.27
CA VAL A 72 -14.34 -4.94 12.47
C VAL A 72 -13.09 -4.90 13.35
N ILE A 73 -12.48 -6.07 13.57
CA ILE A 73 -11.19 -6.18 14.26
C ILE A 73 -10.13 -6.33 13.17
N PHE A 74 -9.25 -5.34 13.05
CA PHE A 74 -8.12 -5.37 12.13
C PHE A 74 -6.84 -5.64 12.93
N LEU A 75 -6.26 -6.82 12.74
CA LEU A 75 -5.02 -7.22 13.41
C LEU A 75 -3.85 -7.05 12.46
N PHE A 76 -2.94 -6.12 12.78
CA PHE A 76 -1.67 -5.98 12.08
C PHE A 76 -0.58 -6.74 12.83
N GLN A 77 -0.34 -7.97 12.41
CA GLN A 77 0.66 -8.85 13.03
C GLN A 77 2.03 -8.62 12.40
N SER A 78 2.70 -7.55 12.84
CA SER A 78 4.08 -7.28 12.45
C SER A 78 4.99 -8.41 12.96
N GLY A 79 5.72 -9.05 12.05
CA GLY A 79 6.61 -10.18 12.37
C GLY A 79 6.00 -11.58 12.18
N ALA A 80 4.76 -11.67 11.68
CA ALA A 80 4.24 -12.94 11.20
C ALA A 80 5.07 -13.45 10.00
N PRO A 81 5.16 -14.78 9.80
CA PRO A 81 5.83 -15.35 8.64
C PRO A 81 5.23 -14.79 7.35
N SER A 82 6.10 -14.46 6.39
CA SER A 82 5.67 -13.82 5.15
C SER A 82 4.86 -14.80 4.31
N GLN A 83 3.95 -14.31 3.46
CA GLN A 83 3.20 -15.17 2.54
C GLN A 83 4.12 -16.05 1.67
N ILE A 84 5.29 -15.50 1.31
CA ILE A 84 6.32 -16.16 0.52
C ILE A 84 6.88 -17.39 1.25
N ASP A 85 7.01 -17.30 2.58
CA ASP A 85 7.51 -18.40 3.43
C ASP A 85 6.41 -19.42 3.78
N LEU A 86 5.14 -19.06 3.62
CA LEU A 86 4.00 -19.87 4.04
C LEU A 86 3.40 -20.74 2.93
N PHE A 87 3.22 -20.18 1.73
CA PHE A 87 2.41 -20.82 0.68
C PHE A 87 3.11 -20.94 -0.67
N ASP A 88 4.31 -20.38 -0.81
CA ASP A 88 4.94 -20.21 -2.12
C ASP A 88 6.17 -21.13 -2.26
N HIS A 89 5.89 -22.36 -2.68
CA HIS A 89 6.90 -23.39 -2.92
C HIS A 89 7.74 -23.07 -4.17
N LYS A 90 9.06 -22.86 -3.97
CA LYS A 90 10.01 -22.49 -5.02
C LYS A 90 11.15 -23.51 -5.18
N PRO A 91 10.89 -24.66 -5.84
CA PRO A 91 11.88 -25.73 -5.96
C PRO A 91 13.13 -25.30 -6.74
N LEU A 92 12.96 -24.52 -7.81
CA LEU A 92 14.08 -24.01 -8.62
C LEU A 92 14.99 -23.06 -7.82
N LEU A 93 14.42 -22.27 -6.90
CA LEU A 93 15.17 -21.34 -6.07
C LEU A 93 15.98 -22.08 -5.00
N ASN A 94 15.44 -23.20 -4.50
CA ASN A 94 16.13 -24.09 -3.57
C ASN A 94 17.29 -24.83 -4.26
N GLU A 95 17.08 -25.31 -5.50
CA GLU A 95 18.14 -25.95 -6.29
C GLU A 95 19.31 -24.98 -6.56
N LYS A 96 18.98 -23.73 -6.89
CA LYS A 96 19.96 -22.68 -7.19
C LYS A 96 20.45 -21.92 -5.96
N HIS A 97 20.17 -22.40 -4.75
CA HIS A 97 20.56 -21.73 -3.51
C HIS A 97 22.07 -21.48 -3.48
N GLY A 98 22.47 -20.24 -3.15
CA GLY A 98 23.87 -19.83 -3.08
C GLY A 98 24.54 -19.54 -4.43
N THR A 99 23.87 -19.82 -5.56
CA THR A 99 24.38 -19.42 -6.88
C THR A 99 24.17 -17.92 -7.11
N GLN A 100 25.05 -17.28 -7.87
CA GLN A 100 24.91 -15.87 -8.19
C GLN A 100 23.65 -15.61 -9.03
N LEU A 101 22.93 -14.53 -8.69
CA LEU A 101 21.77 -14.05 -9.45
C LEU A 101 22.18 -13.79 -10.92
N PRO A 102 21.57 -14.47 -11.90
CA PRO A 102 21.85 -14.23 -13.32
C PRO A 102 21.48 -12.79 -13.73
N ALA A 103 22.29 -12.19 -14.60
CA ALA A 103 22.08 -10.81 -15.06
C ALA A 103 20.74 -10.62 -15.79
N GLU A 104 20.25 -11.67 -16.45
CA GLU A 104 18.97 -11.71 -17.15
C GLU A 104 17.78 -11.47 -16.20
N VAL A 105 17.80 -12.07 -15.01
CA VAL A 105 16.74 -11.92 -14.00
C VAL A 105 16.71 -10.49 -13.45
N ARG A 106 17.87 -9.85 -13.37
CA ARG A 106 17.99 -8.47 -12.88
C ARG A 106 17.51 -7.45 -13.90
N GLY A 107 17.68 -7.69 -15.21
CA GLY A 107 17.10 -6.85 -16.27
C GLY A 107 17.39 -5.34 -16.15
N GLY A 108 18.50 -4.94 -15.53
CA GLY A 108 18.83 -3.53 -15.28
C GLY A 108 18.09 -2.86 -14.12
N GLN A 109 17.31 -3.60 -13.31
CA GLN A 109 16.70 -3.05 -12.10
C GLN A 109 17.74 -2.50 -11.12
N ARG A 110 17.42 -1.32 -10.56
CA ARG A 110 18.21 -0.66 -9.53
C ARG A 110 18.12 -1.45 -8.23
N LEU A 111 19.25 -1.90 -7.71
CA LEU A 111 19.32 -2.43 -6.35
C LEU A 111 19.14 -1.30 -5.34
N THR A 112 18.32 -1.55 -4.32
CA THR A 112 18.07 -0.62 -3.22
C THR A 112 19.15 -0.77 -2.14
N GLY A 113 19.26 0.22 -1.25
CA GLY A 113 20.45 0.49 -0.42
C GLY A 113 21.10 -0.71 0.28
N MET A 114 20.34 -1.71 0.75
CA MET A 114 20.90 -2.86 1.47
C MET A 114 21.59 -3.89 0.55
N SER A 115 21.28 -3.90 -0.75
CA SER A 115 21.84 -4.86 -1.71
C SER A 115 22.68 -4.20 -2.81
N ALA A 116 22.65 -2.87 -2.92
CA ALA A 116 23.35 -2.13 -3.96
C ALA A 116 24.88 -2.26 -3.91
N ASN A 117 25.46 -2.40 -2.72
CA ASN A 117 26.90 -2.52 -2.50
C ASN A 117 27.34 -3.94 -2.11
N GLN A 118 26.48 -4.94 -2.24
CA GLN A 118 26.86 -6.33 -1.97
C GLN A 118 27.77 -6.85 -3.10
N SER A 119 28.91 -7.44 -2.74
CA SER A 119 29.84 -8.08 -3.67
C SER A 119 29.24 -9.31 -4.37
N SER A 120 28.28 -9.95 -3.73
CA SER A 120 27.52 -11.08 -4.25
C SER A 120 26.03 -10.93 -3.94
N LEU A 121 25.19 -11.31 -4.88
CA LEU A 121 23.74 -11.41 -4.79
C LEU A 121 23.33 -12.88 -4.97
N PRO A 122 23.60 -13.74 -3.97
CA PRO A 122 23.26 -15.15 -4.06
C PRO A 122 21.73 -15.30 -4.09
N LEU A 123 21.25 -16.25 -4.89
CA LEU A 123 19.88 -16.71 -4.83
C LEU A 123 19.64 -17.38 -3.47
N ALA A 124 18.65 -16.87 -2.74
CA ALA A 124 18.25 -17.40 -1.44
C ALA A 124 17.02 -18.29 -1.60
N GLY A 125 17.23 -19.61 -1.59
CA GLY A 125 16.16 -20.60 -1.41
C GLY A 125 15.41 -20.42 -0.08
N SER A 126 14.20 -20.94 -0.02
CA SER A 126 13.44 -21.02 1.23
C SER A 126 14.17 -21.95 2.21
N PRO A 127 14.32 -21.57 3.49
CA PRO A 127 14.86 -22.45 4.51
C PRO A 127 13.85 -23.51 4.98
N PHE A 128 12.58 -23.37 4.62
CA PHE A 128 11.48 -24.20 5.10
C PHE A 128 11.08 -25.28 4.10
N ALA A 129 10.67 -26.43 4.63
CA ALA A 129 10.08 -27.50 3.84
C ALA A 129 8.60 -27.20 3.49
N PHE A 130 8.17 -27.67 2.32
CA PHE A 130 6.80 -27.55 1.86
C PHE A 130 6.24 -28.90 1.47
N SER A 131 4.96 -29.10 1.76
CA SER A 131 4.18 -30.27 1.38
C SER A 131 2.82 -29.86 0.82
N GLN A 132 2.23 -30.72 0.00
CA GLN A 132 0.87 -30.53 -0.50
C GLN A 132 -0.14 -31.07 0.51
N HIS A 133 -1.20 -30.31 0.78
CA HIS A 133 -2.28 -30.65 1.71
C HIS A 133 -3.66 -30.46 1.09
N GLY A 134 -4.66 -31.13 1.67
CA GLY A 134 -6.05 -31.13 1.21
C GLY A 134 -6.28 -31.86 -0.11
N GLU A 135 -7.53 -31.90 -0.58
CA GLU A 135 -7.87 -32.46 -1.90
C GLU A 135 -7.38 -31.55 -3.03
N SER A 136 -7.33 -30.24 -2.79
CA SER A 136 -6.79 -29.24 -3.72
C SER A 136 -5.28 -29.33 -3.97
N GLY A 137 -4.52 -30.03 -3.12
CA GLY A 137 -3.06 -30.16 -3.26
C GLY A 137 -2.30 -28.85 -3.06
N ALA A 138 -2.82 -27.94 -2.23
CA ALA A 138 -2.21 -26.66 -1.95
C ALA A 138 -0.85 -26.83 -1.25
N TRP A 139 0.17 -26.08 -1.69
CA TRP A 139 1.48 -26.08 -1.05
C TRP A 139 1.45 -25.28 0.25
N MET A 140 1.86 -25.91 1.35
CA MET A 140 1.97 -25.25 2.65
C MET A 140 3.32 -25.57 3.29
N SER A 141 3.86 -24.56 3.98
CA SER A 141 5.10 -24.64 4.73
C SER A 141 4.94 -25.38 6.05
N GLU A 142 5.98 -26.08 6.50
CA GLU A 142 6.04 -26.80 7.78
C GLU A 142 5.80 -25.90 9.02
N ILE A 143 5.88 -24.59 8.86
CA ILE A 143 5.62 -23.59 9.92
C ILE A 143 4.15 -23.62 10.38
N LEU A 144 3.24 -24.11 9.54
CA LEU A 144 1.80 -24.13 9.81
C LEU A 144 1.24 -25.55 9.94
N PRO A 145 1.76 -26.39 10.86
CA PRO A 145 1.39 -27.81 10.91
C PRO A 145 -0.11 -28.01 11.15
N HIS A 146 -0.68 -27.25 12.09
CA HIS A 146 -2.10 -27.36 12.43
C HIS A 146 -3.03 -26.68 11.43
N THR A 147 -2.54 -25.67 10.68
CA THR A 147 -3.34 -25.03 9.63
C THR A 147 -3.41 -25.92 8.39
N ALA A 148 -2.36 -26.71 8.14
CA ALA A 148 -2.30 -27.63 7.02
C ALA A 148 -3.33 -28.77 7.14
N ASP A 149 -3.66 -29.18 8.36
CA ASP A 149 -4.73 -30.16 8.63
C ASP A 149 -6.15 -29.63 8.34
N LEU A 150 -6.31 -28.31 8.20
CA LEU A 150 -7.57 -27.64 7.92
C LEU A 150 -7.68 -27.19 6.45
N ALA A 151 -6.74 -27.61 5.61
CA ALA A 151 -6.76 -27.28 4.20
C ALA A 151 -7.83 -28.11 3.49
N ASP A 152 -8.92 -27.45 3.11
CA ASP A 152 -10.11 -27.99 2.42
C ASP A 152 -11.11 -28.72 3.33
#